data_AF-A0A438HLG8-F1
#
_entry.id   AF-A0A438HLG8-F1
#
_cell.length_a   1.000
_cell.length_b   1.000
_cell.length_c   1.000
_cell.angle_alpha   90.00
_cell.angle_beta   90.00
_cell.angle_gamma   90.00
#
_symmetry.space_group_name_H-M   'P 1'
#
loop_
_entity.id
_entity.type
_entity.pdbx_description
1 polymer ?
#
loop_
_entity_poly.entity_id
_entity_poly.type
_entity_poly.pdbx_seq_one_letter_code
_entity_poly.pdbx_strand_id
1 'polypeptide(L)'
;MVHEATRYIRKCLGGRQDDALMFCGSGTTAAIKRLQEVMGITVPSVLRERVLKTFRSEERWVVFVGPYEHHSNLLSWRQSLAEVVEIGLDDDGLLDMEALRLQLESYRRSNRPLLGSFSACSNVTGIFTDTRALAQLLHRYGGFVCFDFAASGPYVEIDMRSGDIDCYDAIFLSPHKFLGGPGSPGILLMSKALYQLGCSAPSTCGGGIVDFVNGFNEKDTLYLEDIEGREDVGTPPIIQKTRAALAFWVKEYVGYNVIEEEENNYTEAALERLLPNPNIWVLGNTTAKRQAILSFLVYSTTNSASDDMSREETKGRFYMWRETGNRKDKPLHGPFVAKLLNDLFGIQARGGCACAGPYGHSLLKVDETQSLAFRSAIQKGYSGIKPGWTRISFPYYMSSEEFEFILDALEFIATYGQRFLPLYHFNWKTGSWSFRKKALKDTSTPTLSLFKAMPAFSSISDGSRLHTHAGNKDEIISRYASYLATANKIASLLEKFPPHRRIPEDIDVNLITFRV
;
A
#
# COMPACT_ATOMS: atom_id res chain seq x y z
N MET A 1 -0.94 -5.17 33.31
CA MET A 1 -1.33 -4.48 32.06
C MET A 1 -0.33 -4.70 30.91
N VAL A 2 0.92 -4.21 30.97
CA VAL A 2 1.87 -4.36 29.83
C VAL A 2 2.19 -5.82 29.50
N HIS A 3 2.59 -6.62 30.50
CA HIS A 3 2.85 -8.05 30.30
C HIS A 3 1.61 -8.83 29.82
N GLU A 4 0.42 -8.37 30.18
CA GLU A 4 -0.84 -8.96 29.72
C GLU A 4 -1.11 -8.61 28.25
N ALA A 5 -0.91 -7.35 27.87
CA ALA A 5 -0.95 -6.90 26.48
C ALA A 5 0.06 -7.67 25.60
N THR A 6 1.30 -7.83 26.07
CA THR A 6 2.33 -8.61 25.38
C THR A 6 1.92 -10.08 25.21
N ARG A 7 1.46 -10.74 26.28
CA ARG A 7 1.00 -12.14 26.21
C ARG A 7 -0.21 -12.30 25.28
N TYR A 8 -1.14 -11.35 25.31
CA TYR A 8 -2.32 -11.37 24.45
C TYR A 8 -1.94 -11.26 22.98
N ILE A 9 -1.11 -10.28 22.62
CA ILE A 9 -0.60 -10.12 21.24
C ILE A 9 0.16 -11.38 20.80
N ARG A 10 1.04 -11.94 21.63
CA ARG A 10 1.76 -13.18 21.28
C ARG A 10 0.79 -14.31 20.94
N LYS A 11 -0.25 -14.49 21.76
CA LYS A 11 -1.28 -15.51 21.54
C LYS A 11 -1.99 -15.29 20.20
N CYS A 12 -2.40 -14.05 19.89
CA CYS A 12 -3.05 -13.71 18.63
C CYS A 12 -2.17 -13.90 17.38
N LEU A 13 -0.85 -14.01 17.56
CA LEU A 13 0.10 -14.24 16.47
C LEU A 13 0.59 -15.71 16.40
N GLY A 14 0.10 -16.58 17.27
CA GLY A 14 0.55 -17.98 17.35
C GLY A 14 1.99 -18.15 17.85
N GLY A 15 2.54 -17.15 18.55
CA GLY A 15 3.92 -17.21 19.06
C GLY A 15 4.10 -18.24 20.19
N ARG A 16 5.14 -19.06 20.07
CA ARG A 16 5.56 -20.10 21.02
C ARG A 16 6.74 -19.61 21.89
N GLN A 17 7.30 -20.49 22.73
CA GLN A 17 8.39 -20.15 23.66
C GLN A 17 9.73 -19.88 22.96
N ASP A 18 9.95 -20.47 21.79
CA ASP A 18 11.15 -20.28 20.98
C ASP A 18 11.11 -19.01 20.13
N ASP A 19 10.07 -18.21 20.30
CA ASP A 19 9.89 -16.93 19.60
C ASP A 19 10.11 -15.75 20.55
N ALA A 20 10.62 -14.65 19.99
CA ALA A 20 10.78 -13.37 20.66
C ALA A 20 9.84 -12.32 20.05
N LEU A 21 9.04 -11.68 20.90
CA LEU A 21 8.13 -10.59 20.55
C LEU A 21 8.75 -9.25 20.94
N MET A 22 8.99 -8.40 19.94
CA MET A 22 9.55 -7.06 20.11
C MET A 22 8.55 -5.99 19.66
N PHE A 23 8.49 -4.91 20.44
CA PHE A 23 7.75 -3.71 20.10
C PHE A 23 8.74 -2.68 19.55
N CYS A 24 8.67 -2.47 18.25
CA CYS A 24 9.60 -1.63 17.52
C CYS A 24 9.07 -0.19 17.45
N GLY A 25 9.82 0.71 16.83
CA GLY A 25 9.39 2.09 16.57
C GLY A 25 8.15 2.19 15.67
N SER A 26 8.16 3.03 14.64
CA SER A 26 6.96 3.24 13.83
C SER A 26 6.73 2.13 12.79
N GLY A 27 5.76 1.26 13.04
CA GLY A 27 5.24 0.28 12.08
C GLY A 27 6.23 -0.79 11.61
N THR A 28 5.89 -1.44 10.50
CA THR A 28 6.64 -2.55 9.91
C THR A 28 8.05 -2.13 9.50
N THR A 29 8.26 -0.89 9.05
CA THR A 29 9.60 -0.38 8.71
C THR A 29 10.57 -0.53 9.88
N ALA A 30 10.13 -0.19 11.10
CA ALA A 30 10.95 -0.35 12.30
C ALA A 30 11.13 -1.82 12.69
N ALA A 31 10.14 -2.67 12.45
CA ALA A 31 10.22 -4.11 12.70
C ALA A 31 11.24 -4.81 11.79
N ILE A 32 11.21 -4.54 10.47
CA ILE A 32 12.18 -5.07 9.51
C ILE A 32 13.58 -4.58 9.86
N LYS A 33 13.71 -3.29 10.20
CA LYS A 33 14.99 -2.73 10.62
C LYS A 33 15.53 -3.41 11.88
N ARG A 34 14.68 -3.61 12.88
CA ARG A 34 15.05 -4.31 14.12
C ARG A 34 15.53 -5.73 13.83
N LEU A 35 14.84 -6.46 12.96
CA LEU A 35 15.27 -7.81 12.54
C LEU A 35 16.69 -7.78 11.94
N GLN A 36 16.97 -6.84 11.04
CA GLN A 36 18.31 -6.71 10.45
C GLN A 36 19.39 -6.35 11.46
N GLU A 37 19.05 -5.58 12.50
CA GLU A 37 19.98 -5.23 13.58
C GLU A 37 20.32 -6.45 14.44
N VAL A 38 19.30 -7.21 14.87
CA VAL A 38 19.52 -8.42 15.69
C VAL A 38 20.15 -9.58 14.92
N MET A 39 20.00 -9.60 13.59
CA MET A 39 20.72 -10.50 12.69
C MET A 39 22.18 -10.06 12.44
N GLY A 40 22.59 -8.86 12.87
CA GLY A 40 23.95 -8.35 12.67
C GLY A 40 24.27 -7.92 11.23
N ILE A 41 23.27 -7.66 10.39
CA ILE A 41 23.44 -7.32 8.96
C ILE A 41 23.14 -5.83 8.66
N THR A 42 22.92 -5.04 9.70
CA THR A 42 22.75 -3.59 9.61
C THR A 42 24.08 -2.87 9.80
N VAL A 43 24.35 -1.89 8.94
CA VAL A 43 25.42 -0.90 9.15
C VAL A 43 24.94 0.49 8.72
N PRO A 44 25.52 1.58 9.26
CA PRO A 44 25.29 2.92 8.73
C PRO A 44 25.60 2.97 7.23
N SER A 45 24.74 3.64 6.45
CA SER A 45 24.82 3.66 4.98
C SER A 45 26.18 4.16 4.45
N VAL A 46 26.79 5.12 5.13
CA VAL A 46 28.12 5.67 4.81
C VAL A 46 29.27 4.68 4.97
N LEU A 47 29.09 3.61 5.75
CA LEU A 47 30.09 2.56 5.97
C LEU A 47 29.85 1.30 5.13
N ARG A 48 28.65 1.14 4.56
CA ARG A 48 28.20 -0.08 3.89
C ARG A 48 29.20 -0.62 2.86
N GLU A 49 29.64 0.22 1.93
CA GLU A 49 30.58 -0.20 0.88
C GLU A 49 31.96 -0.58 1.42
N ARG A 50 32.40 0.02 2.53
CA ARG A 50 33.67 -0.35 3.17
C ARG A 50 33.55 -1.70 3.87
N VAL A 51 32.45 -1.91 4.58
CA VAL A 51 32.17 -3.18 5.28
C VAL A 51 31.97 -4.30 4.26
N LEU A 52 31.20 -4.09 3.19
CA LEU A 52 31.00 -5.12 2.17
C LEU A 52 32.30 -5.62 1.53
N LYS A 53 33.34 -4.78 1.45
CA LYS A 53 34.67 -5.17 0.94
C LYS A 53 35.47 -6.07 1.89
N THR A 54 35.10 -6.13 3.17
CA THR A 54 35.77 -7.01 4.15
C THR A 54 35.14 -8.39 4.23
N PHE A 55 33.89 -8.55 3.77
CA PHE A 55 33.17 -9.82 3.79
C PHE A 55 33.52 -10.68 2.58
N ARG A 56 33.62 -11.99 2.81
CA ARG A 56 33.53 -12.98 1.73
C ARG A 56 32.07 -13.17 1.32
N SER A 57 31.85 -13.63 0.10
CA SER A 57 30.50 -13.86 -0.43
C SER A 57 29.72 -14.86 0.42
N GLU A 58 30.40 -15.88 0.94
CA GLU A 58 29.85 -16.98 1.73
C GLU A 58 29.34 -16.53 3.12
N GLU A 59 29.85 -15.41 3.64
CA GLU A 59 29.48 -14.85 4.93
C GLU A 59 28.21 -13.98 4.85
N ARG A 60 27.76 -13.66 3.63
CA ARG A 60 26.62 -12.77 3.41
C ARG A 60 25.33 -13.56 3.28
N TRP A 61 24.31 -13.12 4.01
CA TRP A 61 22.93 -13.56 3.81
C TRP A 61 22.49 -13.35 2.35
N VAL A 62 21.70 -14.29 1.84
CA VAL A 62 20.95 -14.13 0.59
C VAL A 62 19.49 -13.92 0.98
N VAL A 63 18.94 -12.77 0.59
CA VAL A 63 17.56 -12.38 0.91
C VAL A 63 16.74 -12.34 -0.37
N PHE A 64 15.75 -13.24 -0.46
CA PHE A 64 14.78 -13.28 -1.55
C PHE A 64 13.62 -12.37 -1.22
N VAL A 65 13.20 -11.52 -2.15
CA VAL A 65 12.08 -10.59 -2.01
C VAL A 65 11.13 -10.73 -3.19
N GLY A 66 9.83 -10.52 -2.96
CA GLY A 66 8.81 -10.66 -4.00
C GLY A 66 8.71 -9.47 -4.97
N PRO A 67 7.81 -9.56 -5.97
CA PRO A 67 7.66 -8.56 -7.01
C PRO A 67 6.84 -7.34 -6.56
N TYR A 68 6.00 -7.50 -5.54
CA TYR A 68 5.10 -6.45 -5.03
C TYR A 68 5.46 -5.98 -3.62
N GLU A 69 6.74 -6.04 -3.27
CA GLU A 69 7.19 -5.56 -1.97
C GLU A 69 7.02 -4.05 -1.79
N HIS A 70 6.53 -3.68 -0.61
CA HIS A 70 6.55 -2.29 -0.17
C HIS A 70 8.00 -1.81 -0.02
N HIS A 71 8.25 -0.52 -0.24
CA HIS A 71 9.57 0.08 -0.12
C HIS A 71 10.25 -0.17 1.22
N SER A 72 9.50 -0.29 2.32
CA SER A 72 10.05 -0.63 3.64
C SER A 72 10.65 -2.03 3.70
N ASN A 73 10.20 -2.94 2.86
CA ASN A 73 10.77 -4.27 2.74
C ASN A 73 11.93 -4.26 1.75
N LEU A 74 11.67 -3.92 0.48
CA LEU A 74 12.68 -3.95 -0.58
C LEU A 74 13.90 -3.06 -0.33
N LEU A 75 13.70 -1.76 -0.06
CA LEU A 75 14.82 -0.83 0.09
C LEU A 75 15.62 -1.12 1.36
N SER A 76 14.95 -1.59 2.41
CA SER A 76 15.60 -1.93 3.68
C SER A 76 16.60 -3.07 3.48
N TRP A 77 16.19 -4.17 2.82
CA TRP A 77 17.09 -5.26 2.49
C TRP A 77 18.21 -4.84 1.52
N ARG A 78 17.90 -4.04 0.50
CA ARG A 78 18.91 -3.51 -0.44
C ARG A 78 19.98 -2.65 0.24
N GLN A 79 19.65 -1.98 1.36
CA GLN A 79 20.58 -1.17 2.14
C GLN A 79 21.24 -1.93 3.29
N SER A 80 20.93 -3.22 3.47
CA SER A 80 21.64 -4.10 4.42
C SER A 80 22.97 -4.62 3.84
N LEU A 81 23.66 -5.46 4.61
CA LEU A 81 24.83 -6.22 4.17
C LEU A 81 24.47 -7.48 3.35
N ALA A 82 23.19 -7.86 3.29
CA ALA A 82 22.73 -9.00 2.52
C ALA A 82 22.90 -8.80 1.01
N GLU A 83 22.93 -9.90 0.28
CA GLU A 83 22.65 -9.92 -1.15
C GLU A 83 21.16 -10.08 -1.36
N VAL A 84 20.56 -9.23 -2.19
CA VAL A 84 19.11 -9.25 -2.42
C VAL A 84 18.82 -9.82 -3.80
N VAL A 85 17.96 -10.83 -3.83
CA VAL A 85 17.47 -11.47 -5.06
C VAL A 85 15.99 -11.17 -5.20
N GLU A 86 15.62 -10.42 -6.22
CA GLU A 86 14.23 -10.07 -6.52
C GLU A 86 13.60 -11.16 -7.39
N ILE A 87 12.49 -11.74 -6.91
CA ILE A 87 11.68 -12.70 -7.65
C ILE A 87 10.59 -11.94 -8.40
N GLY A 88 10.45 -12.26 -9.68
CA GLY A 88 9.51 -11.62 -10.59
C GLY A 88 8.07 -12.11 -10.45
N LEU A 89 7.24 -11.66 -11.39
CA LEU A 89 5.90 -12.15 -11.58
C LEU A 89 5.88 -13.26 -12.63
N ASP A 90 4.96 -14.20 -12.50
CA ASP A 90 4.63 -15.17 -13.54
C ASP A 90 3.71 -14.56 -14.63
N ASP A 91 3.31 -15.38 -15.60
CA ASP A 91 2.43 -14.98 -16.71
C ASP A 91 1.03 -14.54 -16.23
N ASP A 92 0.59 -15.01 -15.07
CA ASP A 92 -0.67 -14.64 -14.43
C ASP A 92 -0.54 -13.35 -13.59
N GLY A 93 0.66 -12.78 -13.46
CA GLY A 93 0.90 -11.59 -12.65
C GLY A 93 0.89 -11.86 -11.14
N LEU A 94 1.20 -13.10 -10.74
CA LEU A 94 1.40 -13.57 -9.37
C LEU A 94 2.90 -13.77 -9.10
N LEU A 95 3.28 -14.03 -7.84
CA LEU A 95 4.69 -14.33 -7.51
C LEU A 95 5.14 -15.62 -8.22
N ASP A 96 6.23 -15.54 -8.98
CA ASP A 96 6.77 -16.70 -9.69
C ASP A 96 7.47 -17.68 -8.73
N MET A 97 6.71 -18.69 -8.30
CA MET A 97 7.18 -19.74 -7.39
C MET A 97 8.27 -20.63 -8.01
N GLU A 98 8.25 -20.81 -9.34
CA GLU A 98 9.25 -21.65 -10.02
C GLU A 98 10.57 -20.90 -10.19
N ALA A 99 10.52 -19.60 -10.52
CA ALA A 99 11.71 -18.75 -10.49
C ALA A 99 12.34 -18.72 -9.10
N LEU A 100 11.53 -18.60 -8.04
CA LEU A 100 12.04 -18.70 -6.66
C LEU A 100 12.71 -20.06 -6.41
N ARG A 101 12.07 -21.17 -6.80
CA ARG A 101 12.64 -22.52 -6.64
C ARG A 101 13.99 -22.65 -7.34
N LEU A 102 14.10 -22.17 -8.58
CA LEU A 102 15.34 -22.18 -9.36
C LEU A 102 16.44 -21.33 -8.71
N GLN A 103 16.09 -20.17 -8.16
CA GLN A 103 17.03 -19.33 -7.42
C GLN A 103 17.50 -20.04 -6.14
N LEU A 104 16.61 -20.61 -5.34
CA LEU A 104 16.99 -21.37 -4.14
C LEU A 104 17.92 -22.55 -4.47
N GLU A 105 17.67 -23.23 -5.58
CA GLU A 105 18.52 -24.31 -6.07
C GLU A 105 19.92 -23.84 -6.45
N SER A 106 20.04 -22.68 -7.10
CA SER A 106 21.34 -22.09 -7.47
C SER A 106 22.20 -21.77 -6.25
N TYR A 107 21.58 -21.28 -5.16
CA TYR A 107 22.28 -20.95 -3.91
C TYR A 107 22.47 -22.15 -2.97
N ARG A 108 21.85 -23.30 -3.23
CA ARG A 108 21.95 -24.50 -2.36
C ARG A 108 23.39 -24.93 -2.07
N ARG A 109 24.29 -24.76 -3.05
CA ARG A 109 25.72 -25.12 -2.91
C ARG A 109 26.60 -23.99 -2.36
N SER A 110 26.05 -22.79 -2.17
CA SER A 110 26.81 -21.64 -1.69
C SER A 110 27.14 -21.70 -0.19
N ASN A 111 26.47 -22.58 0.57
CA ASN A 111 26.56 -22.68 2.03
C ASN A 111 26.30 -21.34 2.76
N ARG A 112 25.54 -20.45 2.12
CA ARG A 112 25.15 -19.15 2.66
C ARG A 112 23.83 -19.26 3.40
N PRO A 113 23.60 -18.44 4.44
CA PRO A 113 22.30 -18.37 5.09
C PRO A 113 21.28 -17.72 4.14
N LEU A 114 20.14 -18.38 3.98
CA LEU A 114 19.06 -17.98 3.08
C LEU A 114 17.87 -17.43 3.87
N LEU A 115 17.25 -16.36 3.39
CA LEU A 115 16.05 -15.79 3.99
C LEU A 115 15.09 -15.30 2.89
N GLY A 116 13.82 -15.65 2.97
CA GLY A 116 12.75 -15.03 2.19
C GLY A 116 12.10 -13.91 2.97
N SER A 117 11.85 -12.76 2.37
CA SER A 117 11.10 -11.66 2.99
C SER A 117 10.02 -11.15 2.04
N PHE A 118 8.79 -11.61 2.26
CA PHE A 118 7.68 -11.43 1.33
C PHE A 118 6.51 -10.68 1.95
N SER A 119 5.82 -9.85 1.18
CA SER A 119 4.54 -9.28 1.60
C SER A 119 3.46 -10.37 1.62
N ALA A 120 2.71 -10.51 2.71
CA ALA A 120 1.61 -11.47 2.80
C ALA A 120 0.41 -11.08 1.91
N CYS A 121 0.29 -9.78 1.63
CA CYS A 121 -0.72 -9.21 0.75
C CYS A 121 -0.17 -7.95 0.08
N SER A 122 -0.42 -7.80 -1.22
CA SER A 122 -0.02 -6.60 -1.95
C SER A 122 -0.81 -5.38 -1.45
N ASN A 123 -0.10 -4.37 -0.95
CA ASN A 123 -0.72 -3.08 -0.62
C ASN A 123 -1.21 -2.32 -1.87
N VAL A 124 -0.90 -2.80 -3.08
CA VAL A 124 -1.32 -2.22 -4.36
C VAL A 124 -2.59 -2.89 -4.85
N THR A 125 -2.54 -4.19 -5.11
CA THR A 125 -3.61 -4.94 -5.79
C THR A 125 -4.50 -5.72 -4.84
N GLY A 126 -4.15 -5.79 -3.56
CA GLY A 126 -4.84 -6.61 -2.57
C GLY A 126 -4.57 -8.11 -2.69
N ILE A 127 -3.85 -8.55 -3.73
CA ILE A 127 -3.60 -9.98 -4.00
C ILE A 127 -2.87 -10.60 -2.81
N PHE A 128 -3.41 -11.72 -2.32
CA PHE A 128 -2.77 -12.51 -1.27
C PHE A 128 -1.64 -13.36 -1.83
N THR A 129 -0.57 -13.45 -1.06
CA THR A 129 0.49 -14.42 -1.29
C THR A 129 0.13 -15.72 -0.59
N ASP A 130 0.38 -16.88 -1.22
CA ASP A 130 0.34 -18.16 -0.50
C ASP A 130 1.56 -18.29 0.42
N THR A 131 1.42 -17.70 1.61
CA THR A 131 2.48 -17.61 2.61
C THR A 131 2.90 -18.99 3.12
N ARG A 132 1.99 -19.97 3.15
CA ARG A 132 2.28 -21.32 3.62
C ARG A 132 3.06 -22.12 2.59
N ALA A 133 2.67 -22.06 1.31
CA ALA A 133 3.43 -22.68 0.23
C ALA A 133 4.85 -22.10 0.12
N LEU A 134 5.00 -20.78 0.27
CA LEU A 134 6.31 -20.13 0.31
C LEU A 134 7.17 -20.59 1.46
N ALA A 135 6.61 -20.66 2.67
CA ALA A 135 7.33 -21.15 3.85
C ALA A 135 7.86 -22.56 3.64
N GLN A 136 6.99 -23.47 3.19
CA GLN A 136 7.38 -24.84 2.88
C GLN A 136 8.49 -24.91 1.82
N LEU A 137 8.42 -24.07 0.78
CA LEU A 137 9.44 -24.03 -0.25
C LEU A 137 10.79 -23.59 0.31
N LEU A 138 10.85 -22.47 1.05
CA LEU A 138 12.08 -21.95 1.64
C LEU A 138 12.72 -22.93 2.61
N HIS A 139 11.92 -23.53 3.51
CA HIS A 139 12.42 -24.48 4.50
C HIS A 139 12.98 -25.76 3.88
N ARG A 140 12.44 -26.24 2.74
CA ARG A 140 13.02 -27.39 2.02
C ARG A 140 14.46 -27.15 1.54
N TYR A 141 14.86 -25.89 1.41
CA TYR A 141 16.22 -25.48 1.06
C TYR A 141 17.02 -24.98 2.27
N GLY A 142 16.49 -25.13 3.49
CA GLY A 142 17.14 -24.72 4.75
C GLY A 142 17.19 -23.20 4.96
N GLY A 143 16.37 -22.43 4.24
CA GLY A 143 16.25 -20.99 4.42
C GLY A 143 15.14 -20.61 5.39
N PHE A 144 15.26 -19.44 6.00
CA PHE A 144 14.21 -18.83 6.83
C PHE A 144 13.19 -18.07 5.96
N VAL A 145 12.01 -17.80 6.48
CA VAL A 145 10.97 -17.02 5.82
C VAL A 145 10.34 -15.98 6.75
N CYS A 146 10.20 -14.76 6.26
CA CYS A 146 9.60 -13.65 6.97
C CYS A 146 8.45 -13.07 6.14
N PHE A 147 7.36 -12.69 6.81
CA PHE A 147 6.19 -12.12 6.16
C PHE A 147 5.84 -10.72 6.67
N ASP A 148 5.69 -9.78 5.72
CA ASP A 148 5.13 -8.45 5.99
C ASP A 148 3.60 -8.52 5.94
N PHE A 149 2.98 -8.44 7.13
CA PHE A 149 1.53 -8.40 7.31
C PHE A 149 1.00 -6.96 7.46
N ALA A 150 1.75 -5.94 7.03
CA ALA A 150 1.29 -4.56 7.15
C ALA A 150 0.02 -4.29 6.35
N ALA A 151 -0.24 -4.97 5.22
CA ALA A 151 -1.47 -4.77 4.46
C ALA A 151 -2.64 -5.60 5.02
N SER A 152 -2.39 -6.90 5.23
CA SER A 152 -3.43 -7.89 5.56
C SER A 152 -3.65 -8.11 7.04
N GLY A 153 -2.72 -7.74 7.93
CA GLY A 153 -2.79 -8.07 9.35
C GLY A 153 -4.07 -7.67 10.08
N PRO A 154 -4.72 -6.52 9.77
CA PRO A 154 -6.01 -6.19 10.35
C PRO A 154 -7.16 -7.14 9.97
N TYR A 155 -6.98 -7.96 8.93
CA TYR A 155 -8.06 -8.68 8.25
C TYR A 155 -7.92 -10.20 8.35
N VAL A 156 -6.70 -10.73 8.33
CA VAL A 156 -6.43 -12.19 8.29
C VAL A 156 -5.98 -12.74 9.62
N GLU A 157 -6.23 -14.02 9.87
CA GLU A 157 -5.57 -14.76 10.96
C GLU A 157 -4.06 -14.81 10.70
N ILE A 158 -3.27 -14.60 11.77
CA ILE A 158 -1.81 -14.69 11.71
C ILE A 158 -1.37 -15.74 12.71
N ASP A 159 -0.66 -16.75 12.24
CA ASP A 159 -0.21 -17.86 13.08
C ASP A 159 1.22 -18.25 12.70
N MET A 160 2.16 -18.05 13.62
CA MET A 160 3.57 -18.28 13.40
C MET A 160 3.95 -19.76 13.27
N ARG A 161 3.28 -20.65 14.02
CA ARG A 161 3.49 -22.12 13.97
C ARG A 161 4.94 -22.61 14.12
N SER A 162 5.80 -21.90 14.85
CA SER A 162 7.24 -22.21 14.94
C SER A 162 7.53 -23.69 15.20
N GLY A 163 8.34 -24.32 14.34
CA GLY A 163 8.67 -25.75 14.37
C GLY A 163 7.94 -26.61 13.33
N ASP A 164 6.87 -26.10 12.73
CA ASP A 164 6.14 -26.77 11.65
C ASP A 164 6.79 -26.44 10.28
N ILE A 165 6.66 -27.29 9.26
CA ILE A 165 7.31 -27.07 7.95
C ILE A 165 6.80 -25.84 7.20
N ASP A 166 5.59 -25.37 7.52
CA ASP A 166 4.93 -24.18 6.97
C ASP A 166 4.94 -23.01 7.97
N CYS A 167 5.83 -23.03 8.97
CA CYS A 167 5.96 -21.97 9.96
C CYS A 167 6.47 -20.67 9.35
N TYR A 168 6.34 -19.59 10.10
CA TYR A 168 6.98 -18.31 9.78
C TYR A 168 8.12 -18.08 10.75
N ASP A 169 9.29 -17.69 10.27
CA ASP A 169 10.42 -17.38 11.14
C ASP A 169 10.41 -15.93 11.62
N ALA A 170 9.75 -15.04 10.88
CA ALA A 170 9.41 -13.73 11.40
C ALA A 170 8.13 -13.15 10.79
N ILE A 171 7.44 -12.34 11.57
CA ILE A 171 6.25 -11.59 11.19
C ILE A 171 6.50 -10.11 11.47
N PHE A 172 6.26 -9.25 10.48
CA PHE A 172 6.28 -7.80 10.63
C PHE A 172 4.88 -7.23 10.60
N LEU A 173 4.56 -6.35 11.55
CA LEU A 173 3.23 -5.80 11.69
C LEU A 173 3.20 -4.29 11.95
N SER A 174 2.12 -3.69 11.46
CA SER A 174 1.78 -2.28 11.64
C SER A 174 0.40 -2.16 12.30
N PRO A 175 0.30 -2.30 13.64
CA PRO A 175 -0.98 -2.22 14.33
C PRO A 175 -1.68 -0.87 14.15
N HIS A 176 -1.00 0.21 13.72
CA HIS A 176 -1.63 1.49 13.40
C HIS A 176 -2.60 1.42 12.21
N LYS A 177 -2.62 0.31 11.49
CA LYS A 177 -3.57 0.01 10.41
C LYS A 177 -4.78 -0.81 10.88
N PHE A 178 -4.79 -1.26 12.13
CA PHE A 178 -5.92 -1.94 12.74
C PHE A 178 -6.93 -0.89 13.22
N LEU A 179 -8.21 -1.28 13.31
CA LEU A 179 -9.24 -0.43 13.88
C LEU A 179 -8.89 -0.08 15.34
N GLY A 180 -8.80 1.22 15.64
CA GLY A 180 -8.37 1.72 16.96
C GLY A 180 -6.85 1.70 17.21
N GLY A 181 -6.06 1.18 16.27
CA GLY A 181 -4.62 1.02 16.40
C GLY A 181 -3.73 2.27 16.21
N PRO A 182 -4.13 3.38 15.55
CA PRO A 182 -3.26 4.55 15.40
C PRO A 182 -2.60 5.00 16.71
N GLY A 183 -1.27 5.16 16.70
CA GLY A 183 -0.45 5.43 17.89
C GLY A 183 0.17 4.20 18.57
N SER A 184 -0.03 3.00 18.01
CA SER A 184 0.65 1.76 18.41
C SER A 184 2.10 1.67 17.89
N PRO A 185 2.96 0.82 18.49
CA PRO A 185 4.30 0.55 17.97
C PRO A 185 4.23 -0.41 16.78
N GLY A 186 5.31 -0.54 16.02
CA GLY A 186 5.53 -1.67 15.13
C GLY A 186 5.74 -2.94 15.92
N ILE A 187 5.44 -4.10 15.34
CA ILE A 187 5.60 -5.39 16.02
C ILE A 187 6.46 -6.31 15.15
N LEU A 188 7.46 -6.91 15.79
CA LEU A 188 8.26 -8.01 15.25
C LEU A 188 8.05 -9.22 16.16
N LEU A 189 7.51 -10.30 15.62
CA LEU A 189 7.57 -11.61 16.26
C LEU A 189 8.52 -12.46 15.43
N MET A 190 9.57 -13.02 16.03
CA MET A 190 10.60 -13.77 15.30
C MET A 190 11.09 -14.98 16.06
N SER A 191 11.53 -16.00 15.33
CA SER A 191 12.24 -17.15 15.88
C SER A 191 13.54 -16.68 16.51
N LYS A 192 13.84 -17.17 17.70
CA LYS A 192 15.11 -16.88 18.40
C LYS A 192 16.33 -17.34 17.59
N ALA A 193 16.17 -18.26 16.63
CA ALA A 193 17.24 -18.68 15.71
C ALA A 193 17.75 -17.53 14.82
N LEU A 194 16.94 -16.49 14.58
CA LEU A 194 17.35 -15.30 13.83
C LEU A 194 18.13 -14.28 14.68
N TYR A 195 18.22 -14.48 16.00
CA TYR A 195 18.98 -13.60 16.89
C TYR A 195 20.47 -13.96 16.88
N GLN A 196 21.30 -13.13 16.24
CA GLN A 196 22.72 -13.41 15.99
C GLN A 196 23.67 -12.54 16.85
N LEU A 197 23.16 -11.62 17.67
CA LEU A 197 24.01 -10.78 18.54
C LEU A 197 24.65 -11.57 19.69
N GLY A 198 24.03 -12.67 20.14
CA GLY A 198 24.59 -13.58 21.15
C GLY A 198 25.08 -12.84 22.40
N CYS A 199 26.35 -13.01 22.75
CA CYS A 199 26.99 -12.33 23.88
C CYS A 199 27.42 -10.88 23.60
N SER A 200 27.27 -10.38 22.37
CA SER A 200 27.60 -8.99 21.99
C SER A 200 26.52 -8.02 22.46
N ALA A 201 26.81 -6.73 22.51
CA ALA A 201 25.82 -5.71 22.87
C ALA A 201 24.51 -5.84 22.04
N PRO A 202 23.34 -5.56 22.64
CA PRO A 202 22.05 -5.60 21.93
C PRO A 202 21.98 -4.56 20.81
N SER A 203 20.93 -4.65 19.98
CA SER A 203 20.77 -3.74 18.83
C SER A 203 20.75 -2.27 19.24
N THR A 204 20.20 -1.99 20.43
CA THR A 204 20.13 -0.68 21.04
C THR A 204 20.57 -0.80 22.49
N CYS A 205 21.58 -0.02 22.90
CA CYS A 205 22.01 0.03 24.30
C CYS A 205 21.30 1.16 25.07
N GLY A 206 20.95 0.91 26.33
CA GLY A 206 20.39 1.92 27.22
C GLY A 206 20.08 1.37 28.61
N GLY A 207 19.28 2.10 29.38
CA GLY A 207 18.86 1.66 30.72
C GLY A 207 17.88 0.49 30.69
N GLY A 208 17.84 -0.31 31.75
CA GLY A 208 16.83 -1.37 31.94
C GLY A 208 17.12 -2.70 31.25
N ILE A 209 18.28 -2.84 30.58
CA ILE A 209 18.65 -4.02 29.78
C ILE A 209 19.94 -4.72 30.23
N VAL A 210 20.48 -4.30 31.39
CA VAL A 210 21.72 -4.84 31.99
C VAL A 210 21.44 -5.35 33.39
N ASP A 211 22.08 -6.46 33.75
CA ASP A 211 22.18 -6.94 35.13
C ASP A 211 23.31 -6.23 35.88
N PHE A 212 24.38 -5.87 35.17
CA PHE A 212 25.54 -5.20 35.75
C PHE A 212 26.28 -4.35 34.73
N VAL A 213 26.75 -3.18 35.16
CA VAL A 213 27.66 -2.31 34.40
C VAL A 213 28.61 -1.62 35.38
N ASN A 214 29.90 -1.56 35.03
CA ASN A 214 30.91 -0.86 35.83
C ASN A 214 31.61 0.23 35.01
N GLY A 215 32.38 1.09 35.68
CA GLY A 215 33.10 2.21 35.06
C GLY A 215 34.54 1.90 34.64
N PHE A 216 35.00 0.64 34.75
CA PHE A 216 36.40 0.27 34.55
C PHE A 216 36.66 -0.39 33.20
N ASN A 217 35.79 -1.30 32.77
CA ASN A 217 35.94 -2.04 31.52
C ASN A 217 34.57 -2.33 30.90
N GLU A 218 34.37 -1.90 29.66
CA GLU A 218 33.13 -2.12 28.91
C GLU A 218 32.79 -3.61 28.77
N LYS A 219 33.79 -4.49 28.72
CA LYS A 219 33.62 -5.95 28.57
C LYS A 219 33.03 -6.63 29.79
N ASP A 220 33.01 -5.95 30.94
CA ASP A 220 32.41 -6.46 32.17
C ASP A 220 30.89 -6.20 32.23
N THR A 221 30.33 -5.53 31.21
CA THR A 221 28.89 -5.27 31.14
C THR A 221 28.14 -6.57 30.93
N LEU A 222 27.23 -6.89 31.85
CA LEU A 222 26.37 -8.06 31.77
C LEU A 222 24.98 -7.62 31.29
N TYR A 223 24.64 -7.99 30.07
CA TYR A 223 23.32 -7.77 29.49
C TYR A 223 22.37 -8.91 29.87
N LEU A 224 21.06 -8.61 29.90
CA LEU A 224 20.03 -9.61 30.12
C LEU A 224 20.14 -10.77 29.10
N GLU A 225 19.95 -11.99 29.57
CA GLU A 225 19.93 -13.20 28.73
C GLU A 225 18.64 -13.32 27.91
N ASP A 226 17.50 -12.87 28.47
CA ASP A 226 16.22 -12.87 27.78
C ASP A 226 16.21 -11.86 26.63
N ILE A 227 16.01 -12.34 25.40
CA ILE A 227 16.06 -11.54 24.17
C ILE A 227 15.03 -10.39 24.19
N GLU A 228 13.83 -10.61 24.74
CA GLU A 228 12.78 -9.58 24.75
C GLU A 228 13.14 -8.45 25.70
N GLY A 229 13.54 -8.79 26.94
CA GLY A 229 14.02 -7.81 27.91
C GLY A 229 15.26 -7.06 27.41
N ARG A 230 16.20 -7.76 26.78
CA ARG A 230 17.45 -7.20 26.26
C ARG A 230 17.24 -6.15 25.16
N GLU A 231 16.13 -6.24 24.41
CA GLU A 231 15.82 -5.36 23.27
C GLU A 231 14.69 -4.34 23.57
N ASP A 232 14.15 -4.32 24.79
CA ASP A 232 13.11 -3.40 25.29
C ASP A 232 13.75 -2.27 26.11
N VAL A 233 14.55 -1.45 25.44
CA VAL A 233 15.40 -0.42 26.06
C VAL A 233 14.62 0.70 26.74
N GLY A 234 15.07 1.08 27.94
CA GLY A 234 14.55 2.22 28.68
C GLY A 234 13.14 1.98 29.22
N THR A 235 12.37 3.06 29.36
CA THR A 235 10.94 2.93 29.71
C THR A 235 10.20 2.41 28.47
N PRO A 236 9.60 1.21 28.52
CA PRO A 236 8.93 0.64 27.37
C PRO A 236 7.73 1.50 26.94
N PRO A 237 7.26 1.40 25.68
CA PRO A 237 6.13 2.18 25.19
C PRO A 237 4.78 1.67 25.74
N ILE A 238 4.55 1.81 27.05
CA ILE A 238 3.44 1.24 27.83
C ILE A 238 2.07 1.47 27.15
N ILE A 239 1.72 2.74 26.87
CA ILE A 239 0.43 3.10 26.26
C ILE A 239 0.30 2.51 24.87
N GLN A 240 1.40 2.48 24.10
CA GLN A 240 1.39 1.98 22.74
C GLN A 240 1.19 0.45 22.73
N LYS A 241 1.85 -0.30 23.63
CA LYS A 241 1.67 -1.75 23.81
C LYS A 241 0.22 -2.08 24.18
N THR A 242 -0.36 -1.36 25.15
CA THR A 242 -1.76 -1.55 25.55
C THR A 242 -2.72 -1.24 24.39
N ARG A 243 -2.50 -0.14 23.66
CA ARG A 243 -3.32 0.21 22.49
C ARG A 243 -3.26 -0.85 21.39
N ALA A 244 -2.07 -1.39 21.10
CA ALA A 244 -1.92 -2.48 20.14
C ALA A 244 -2.76 -3.68 20.56
N ALA A 245 -2.69 -4.11 21.83
CA ALA A 245 -3.46 -5.25 22.32
C ALA A 245 -4.98 -5.01 22.22
N LEU A 246 -5.46 -3.79 22.51
CA LEU A 246 -6.88 -3.45 22.32
C LEU A 246 -7.31 -3.48 20.85
N ALA A 247 -6.43 -3.06 19.92
CA ALA A 247 -6.71 -3.15 18.49
C ALA A 247 -6.80 -4.60 18.00
N PHE A 248 -5.94 -5.49 18.51
CA PHE A 248 -6.10 -6.93 18.32
C PHE A 248 -7.42 -7.43 18.90
N TRP A 249 -7.79 -7.00 20.10
CA TRP A 249 -9.02 -7.43 20.75
C TRP A 249 -10.28 -7.08 19.95
N VAL A 250 -10.32 -5.89 19.35
CA VAL A 250 -11.41 -5.51 18.42
C VAL A 250 -11.46 -6.46 17.22
N LYS A 251 -10.33 -6.76 16.59
CA LYS A 251 -10.26 -7.69 15.45
C LYS A 251 -10.72 -9.10 15.85
N GLU A 252 -10.25 -9.62 16.97
CA GLU A 252 -10.65 -10.94 17.50
C GLU A 252 -12.14 -11.00 17.83
N TYR A 253 -12.71 -9.90 18.35
CA TYR A 253 -14.13 -9.81 18.68
C TYR A 253 -15.02 -9.85 17.44
N VAL A 254 -14.63 -9.19 16.35
CA VAL A 254 -15.36 -9.24 15.07
C VAL A 254 -15.24 -10.65 14.45
N GLY A 255 -14.06 -11.26 14.55
CA GLY A 255 -13.79 -12.62 14.06
C GLY A 255 -13.35 -12.66 12.60
N TYR A 256 -12.40 -13.55 12.30
CA TYR A 256 -11.76 -13.60 10.98
C TYR A 256 -12.70 -14.00 9.85
N ASN A 257 -13.59 -14.96 10.09
CA ASN A 257 -14.52 -15.45 9.07
C ASN A 257 -15.50 -14.35 8.63
N VAL A 258 -15.97 -13.53 9.58
CA VAL A 258 -16.86 -12.40 9.29
C VAL A 258 -16.13 -11.35 8.46
N ILE A 259 -14.88 -11.03 8.83
CA ILE A 259 -14.06 -10.09 8.06
C ILE A 259 -13.80 -10.62 6.64
N GLU A 260 -13.47 -11.90 6.51
CA GLU A 260 -13.22 -12.54 5.22
C GLU A 260 -14.46 -12.54 4.32
N GLU A 261 -15.63 -12.89 4.87
CA GLU A 261 -16.90 -12.88 4.13
C GLU A 261 -17.23 -11.48 3.60
N GLU A 262 -17.14 -10.44 4.44
CA GLU A 262 -17.40 -9.06 4.02
C GLU A 262 -16.37 -8.55 2.99
N GLU A 263 -15.08 -8.84 3.17
CA GLU A 263 -14.04 -8.45 2.20
C GLU A 263 -14.25 -9.13 0.83
N ASN A 264 -14.69 -10.39 0.82
CA ASN A 264 -15.01 -11.12 -0.41
C ASN A 264 -16.25 -10.52 -1.08
N ASN A 265 -17.32 -10.24 -0.32
CA ASN A 265 -18.54 -9.61 -0.83
C ASN A 265 -18.23 -8.28 -1.53
N TYR A 266 -17.46 -7.39 -0.90
CA TYR A 266 -17.06 -6.11 -1.52
C TYR A 266 -16.17 -6.30 -2.73
N THR A 267 -15.24 -7.25 -2.68
CA THR A 267 -14.31 -7.51 -3.77
C THR A 267 -15.06 -8.01 -5.01
N GLU A 268 -15.90 -9.02 -4.86
CA GLU A 268 -16.66 -9.63 -5.95
C GLU A 268 -17.61 -8.62 -6.56
N ALA A 269 -18.42 -7.92 -5.75
CA ALA A 269 -19.36 -6.92 -6.24
C ALA A 269 -18.66 -5.75 -6.96
N ALA A 270 -17.53 -5.26 -6.42
CA ALA A 270 -16.80 -4.19 -7.07
C ALA A 270 -16.14 -4.63 -8.38
N LEU A 271 -15.61 -5.86 -8.46
CA LEU A 271 -15.05 -6.39 -9.70
C LEU A 271 -16.12 -6.65 -10.76
N GLU A 272 -17.25 -7.26 -10.39
CA GLU A 272 -18.39 -7.49 -11.27
C GLU A 272 -18.89 -6.18 -11.90
N ARG A 273 -18.92 -5.10 -11.12
CA ARG A 273 -19.38 -3.80 -11.58
C ARG A 273 -18.34 -3.02 -12.41
N LEU A 274 -17.06 -3.06 -12.01
CA LEU A 274 -16.03 -2.22 -12.62
C LEU A 274 -15.36 -2.85 -13.86
N LEU A 275 -15.24 -4.18 -13.94
CA LEU A 275 -14.58 -4.85 -15.07
C LEU A 275 -15.27 -4.65 -16.42
N PRO A 276 -16.61 -4.63 -16.52
CA PRO A 276 -17.30 -4.36 -17.79
C PRO A 276 -17.11 -2.92 -18.30
N ASN A 277 -16.66 -1.99 -17.47
CA ASN A 277 -16.52 -0.58 -17.84
C ASN A 277 -15.25 -0.37 -18.72
N PRO A 278 -15.39 0.03 -20.00
CA PRO A 278 -14.25 0.14 -20.92
C PRO A 278 -13.25 1.25 -20.56
N ASN A 279 -13.71 2.23 -19.77
CA ASN A 279 -12.90 3.36 -19.32
C ASN A 279 -12.17 3.08 -18.01
N ILE A 280 -12.43 1.96 -17.36
CA ILE A 280 -11.72 1.56 -16.15
C ILE A 280 -10.80 0.39 -16.49
N TRP A 281 -9.59 0.42 -15.96
CA TRP A 281 -8.71 -0.75 -15.97
C TRP A 281 -8.27 -1.04 -14.55
N VAL A 282 -8.75 -2.15 -13.99
CA VAL A 282 -8.30 -2.67 -12.70
C VAL A 282 -6.91 -3.30 -12.89
N LEU A 283 -5.96 -2.90 -12.05
CA LEU A 283 -4.57 -3.36 -12.10
C LEU A 283 -4.40 -4.70 -11.37
N GLY A 284 -3.49 -5.53 -11.87
CA GLY A 284 -3.17 -6.86 -11.33
C GLY A 284 -4.14 -7.96 -11.78
N ASN A 285 -3.89 -9.19 -11.34
CA ASN A 285 -4.70 -10.36 -11.67
C ASN A 285 -6.11 -10.25 -11.05
N THR A 286 -7.16 -10.13 -11.88
CA THR A 286 -8.57 -9.94 -11.47
C THR A 286 -9.29 -11.19 -10.98
N THR A 287 -8.64 -12.35 -11.05
CA THR A 287 -9.22 -13.65 -10.63
C THR A 287 -8.63 -14.16 -9.32
N ALA A 288 -7.42 -13.72 -8.96
CA ALA A 288 -6.75 -14.13 -7.74
C ALA A 288 -7.46 -13.59 -6.49
N LYS A 289 -7.46 -14.41 -5.44
CA LYS A 289 -7.98 -14.03 -4.12
C LYS A 289 -7.26 -12.78 -3.64
N ARG A 290 -8.03 -11.79 -3.20
CA ARG A 290 -7.52 -10.50 -2.77
C ARG A 290 -8.29 -9.95 -1.59
N GLN A 291 -7.62 -9.10 -0.85
CA GLN A 291 -8.26 -8.15 0.04
C GLN A 291 -9.01 -7.09 -0.79
N ALA A 292 -9.99 -6.40 -0.20
CA ALA A 292 -10.83 -5.40 -0.86
C ALA A 292 -10.07 -4.08 -1.12
N ILE A 293 -8.91 -4.17 -1.77
CA ILE A 293 -8.05 -3.09 -2.24
C ILE A 293 -8.10 -3.10 -3.76
N LEU A 294 -8.55 -2.00 -4.35
CA LEU A 294 -8.61 -1.85 -5.80
C LEU A 294 -7.70 -0.71 -6.25
N SER A 295 -6.71 -1.06 -7.07
CA SER A 295 -5.91 -0.11 -7.84
C SER A 295 -6.39 -0.11 -9.27
N PHE A 296 -6.66 1.07 -9.83
CA PHE A 296 -7.23 1.19 -11.17
C PHE A 296 -6.77 2.46 -11.87
N LEU A 297 -6.84 2.42 -13.20
CA LEU A 297 -6.73 3.57 -14.09
C LEU A 297 -8.11 3.94 -14.62
N VAL A 298 -8.37 5.23 -14.72
CA VAL A 298 -9.53 5.77 -15.43
C VAL A 298 -9.05 6.39 -16.72
N TYR A 299 -9.63 5.99 -17.84
CA TYR A 299 -9.23 6.43 -19.16
C TYR A 299 -10.07 7.57 -19.68
N SER A 300 -9.40 8.52 -20.31
CA SER A 300 -10.06 9.54 -21.11
C SER A 300 -10.45 8.97 -22.47
N THR A 301 -11.39 9.65 -23.13
CA THR A 301 -11.92 9.27 -24.43
C THR A 301 -11.86 10.44 -25.41
N THR A 302 -11.84 10.12 -26.70
CA THR A 302 -11.88 11.07 -27.83
C THR A 302 -12.83 10.57 -28.92
N ASN A 303 -13.30 11.49 -29.76
CA ASN A 303 -14.07 11.15 -30.96
C ASN A 303 -13.14 11.07 -32.16
N SER A 304 -13.13 9.93 -32.86
CA SER A 304 -12.47 9.78 -34.15
C SER A 304 -13.48 10.02 -35.27
N ALA A 305 -13.13 10.84 -36.27
CA ALA A 305 -14.00 11.22 -37.39
C ALA A 305 -14.21 10.10 -38.44
N SER A 306 -13.68 8.89 -38.22
CA SER A 306 -13.58 7.82 -39.23
C SER A 306 -14.50 6.61 -39.02
N ASP A 307 -15.23 6.51 -37.91
CA ASP A 307 -16.11 5.35 -37.67
C ASP A 307 -17.56 5.71 -38.02
N ASP A 308 -17.83 5.66 -39.33
CA ASP A 308 -19.17 5.70 -39.87
C ASP A 308 -19.86 4.34 -39.65
N MET A 309 -20.88 4.36 -38.78
CA MET A 309 -22.06 3.49 -38.76
C MET A 309 -21.90 2.04 -39.26
N SER A 310 -21.47 1.12 -38.39
CA SER A 310 -22.06 -0.24 -38.37
C SER A 310 -21.80 -1.01 -37.06
N ARG A 311 -22.88 -1.38 -36.35
CA ARG A 311 -23.15 -2.67 -35.67
C ARG A 311 -23.74 -2.60 -34.25
N GLU A 312 -24.90 -3.27 -34.17
CA GLU A 312 -25.55 -4.03 -33.09
C GLU A 312 -25.62 -3.48 -31.65
N GLU A 313 -26.68 -2.70 -31.53
CA GLU A 313 -27.57 -2.33 -30.43
C GLU A 313 -27.64 -3.24 -29.18
N THR A 314 -27.13 -2.71 -28.07
CA THR A 314 -27.62 -3.02 -26.72
C THR A 314 -28.03 -1.71 -26.04
N LYS A 315 -29.32 -1.56 -25.69
CA LYS A 315 -29.98 -0.30 -25.30
C LYS A 315 -29.32 0.47 -24.12
N GLY A 316 -28.48 -0.16 -23.30
CA GLY A 316 -27.70 0.50 -22.23
C GLY A 316 -26.39 1.13 -22.68
N ARG A 317 -25.73 0.58 -23.71
CA ARG A 317 -24.45 1.09 -24.24
C ARG A 317 -24.62 2.47 -24.91
N PHE A 318 -25.74 2.71 -25.58
CA PHE A 318 -25.92 3.93 -26.39
C PHE A 318 -25.84 5.26 -25.61
N TYR A 319 -26.20 5.28 -24.32
CA TYR A 319 -26.08 6.47 -23.49
C TYR A 319 -24.63 6.78 -23.11
N MET A 320 -23.82 5.76 -22.83
CA MET A 320 -22.42 5.94 -22.46
C MET A 320 -21.61 6.50 -23.63
N TRP A 321 -21.76 5.98 -24.85
CA TRP A 321 -21.04 6.46 -26.05
C TRP A 321 -21.42 7.88 -26.50
N ARG A 322 -22.57 8.41 -26.05
CA ARG A 322 -22.90 9.84 -26.26
C ARG A 322 -22.13 10.74 -25.29
N GLU A 323 -21.79 10.25 -24.11
CA GLU A 323 -21.08 11.00 -23.08
C GLU A 323 -19.57 10.77 -23.10
N THR A 324 -19.13 9.60 -23.55
CA THR A 324 -17.75 9.15 -23.71
C THR A 324 -17.47 8.91 -25.19
N GLY A 325 -16.32 9.34 -25.71
CA GLY A 325 -16.00 9.16 -27.13
C GLY A 325 -15.79 7.71 -27.55
N ASN A 326 -15.67 7.48 -28.87
CA ASN A 326 -15.54 6.14 -29.45
C ASN A 326 -14.14 5.52 -29.31
N ARG A 327 -13.13 6.31 -28.90
CA ARG A 327 -11.75 5.85 -28.76
C ARG A 327 -11.18 6.15 -27.39
N LYS A 328 -10.49 5.15 -26.82
CA LYS A 328 -9.71 5.27 -25.58
C LYS A 328 -8.41 6.03 -25.84
N ASP A 329 -8.12 7.03 -25.01
CA ASP A 329 -6.89 7.85 -25.06
C ASP A 329 -6.02 7.55 -23.82
N LYS A 330 -5.14 8.45 -23.39
CA LYS A 330 -4.34 8.32 -22.17
C LYS A 330 -5.22 8.26 -20.90
N PRO A 331 -4.75 7.57 -19.85
CA PRO A 331 -5.42 7.59 -18.55
C PRO A 331 -5.42 8.98 -17.93
N LEU A 332 -6.44 9.30 -17.16
CA LEU A 332 -6.41 10.43 -16.23
C LEU A 332 -5.33 10.16 -15.17
N HIS A 333 -4.65 11.22 -14.75
CA HIS A 333 -3.62 11.12 -13.71
C HIS A 333 -4.22 10.59 -12.40
N GLY A 334 -3.63 9.56 -11.77
CA GLY A 334 -4.18 8.95 -10.55
C GLY A 334 -4.49 9.95 -9.41
N PRO A 335 -3.55 10.86 -9.07
CA PRO A 335 -3.82 11.98 -8.15
C PRO A 335 -4.95 12.93 -8.58
N PHE A 336 -5.24 13.07 -9.87
CA PHE A 336 -6.38 13.87 -10.35
C PHE A 336 -7.70 13.16 -10.06
N VAL A 337 -7.80 11.87 -10.38
CA VAL A 337 -8.98 11.06 -10.07
C VAL A 337 -9.25 11.04 -8.56
N ALA A 338 -8.21 10.85 -7.74
CA ALA A 338 -8.34 10.94 -6.29
C ALA A 338 -8.81 12.33 -5.81
N LYS A 339 -8.36 13.39 -6.50
CA LYS A 339 -8.79 14.77 -6.20
C LYS A 339 -10.26 15.00 -6.57
N LEU A 340 -10.75 14.42 -7.67
CA LEU A 340 -12.16 14.47 -8.05
C LEU A 340 -13.04 13.70 -7.06
N LEU A 341 -12.63 12.51 -6.65
CA LEU A 341 -13.32 11.74 -5.60
C LEU A 341 -13.49 12.55 -4.31
N ASN A 342 -12.43 13.23 -3.87
CA ASN A 342 -12.49 14.08 -2.69
C ASN A 342 -13.39 15.31 -2.91
N ASP A 343 -13.18 16.04 -4.01
CA ASP A 343 -13.81 17.35 -4.18
C ASP A 343 -15.30 17.27 -4.51
N LEU A 344 -15.70 16.27 -5.29
CA LEU A 344 -17.08 16.10 -5.75
C LEU A 344 -17.91 15.25 -4.78
N PHE A 345 -17.28 14.29 -4.10
CA PHE A 345 -18.00 13.24 -3.35
C PHE A 345 -17.57 13.11 -1.90
N GLY A 346 -16.51 13.82 -1.46
CA GLY A 346 -15.96 13.66 -0.11
C GLY A 346 -15.24 12.33 0.12
N ILE A 347 -14.94 11.57 -0.95
CA ILE A 347 -14.30 10.26 -0.87
C ILE A 347 -12.78 10.41 -0.86
N GLN A 348 -12.14 9.91 0.19
CA GLN A 348 -10.67 9.92 0.30
C GLN A 348 -10.07 8.70 -0.40
N ALA A 349 -9.42 8.93 -1.55
CA ALA A 349 -8.64 7.93 -2.25
C ALA A 349 -7.15 8.28 -2.25
N ARG A 350 -6.29 7.33 -2.65
CA ARG A 350 -4.86 7.57 -2.83
C ARG A 350 -4.50 7.56 -4.30
N GLY A 351 -3.78 8.58 -4.76
CA GLY A 351 -3.21 8.64 -6.10
C GLY A 351 -1.69 8.52 -6.08
N GLY A 352 -1.10 7.75 -6.99
CA GLY A 352 0.36 7.60 -7.15
C GLY A 352 0.79 6.14 -7.30
N CYS A 353 2.04 5.83 -6.92
CA CYS A 353 2.66 4.51 -7.05
C CYS A 353 2.73 3.68 -5.75
N ALA A 354 1.96 4.09 -4.71
CA ALA A 354 1.74 3.36 -3.46
C ALA A 354 2.99 2.80 -2.73
N CYS A 355 4.15 3.45 -2.88
CA CYS A 355 5.43 2.99 -2.34
C CYS A 355 5.81 1.56 -2.80
N ALA A 356 5.45 1.21 -4.03
CA ALA A 356 5.72 -0.07 -4.67
C ALA A 356 6.19 0.17 -6.12
N GLY A 357 7.20 1.03 -6.28
CA GLY A 357 7.71 1.50 -7.58
C GLY A 357 7.99 0.38 -8.60
N PRO A 358 8.79 -0.65 -8.26
CA PRO A 358 9.07 -1.77 -9.18
C PRO A 358 7.81 -2.53 -9.62
N TYR A 359 6.88 -2.77 -8.71
CA TYR A 359 5.61 -3.38 -9.07
C TYR A 359 4.78 -2.48 -9.98
N GLY A 360 4.78 -1.17 -9.69
CA GLY A 360 4.18 -0.16 -10.55
C GLY A 360 4.76 -0.16 -11.97
N HIS A 361 6.06 -0.42 -12.14
CA HIS A 361 6.65 -0.57 -13.47
C HIS A 361 6.10 -1.80 -14.20
N SER A 362 5.97 -2.93 -13.49
CA SER A 362 5.39 -4.16 -14.06
C SER A 362 3.93 -3.94 -14.47
N LEU A 363 3.11 -3.36 -13.57
CA LEU A 363 1.69 -3.10 -13.81
C LEU A 363 1.44 -2.12 -14.96
N LEU A 364 2.31 -1.10 -15.10
CA LEU A 364 2.17 -0.05 -16.11
C LEU A 364 3.04 -0.29 -17.36
N LYS A 365 3.72 -1.45 -17.44
CA LYS A 365 4.63 -1.84 -18.53
C LYS A 365 5.72 -0.80 -18.81
N VAL A 366 6.30 -0.26 -17.75
CA VAL A 366 7.41 0.70 -17.81
C VAL A 366 8.72 -0.09 -17.94
N ASP A 367 9.39 0.07 -19.08
CA ASP A 367 10.71 -0.50 -19.29
C ASP A 367 11.84 0.32 -18.64
N GLU A 368 13.07 -0.19 -18.70
CA GLU A 368 14.25 0.48 -18.13
C GLU A 368 14.50 1.86 -18.76
N THR A 369 14.28 2.01 -20.06
CA THR A 369 14.53 3.27 -20.77
C THR A 369 13.57 4.35 -20.30
N GLN A 370 12.28 4.02 -20.22
CA GLN A 370 11.25 4.90 -19.68
C GLN A 370 11.51 5.24 -18.20
N SER A 371 11.87 4.24 -17.39
CA SER A 371 12.22 4.42 -15.98
C SER A 371 13.38 5.41 -15.79
N LEU A 372 14.46 5.28 -16.56
CA LEU A 372 15.60 6.19 -16.52
C LEU A 372 15.24 7.60 -17.02
N ALA A 373 14.34 7.70 -18.01
CA ALA A 373 13.84 8.98 -18.47
C ALA A 373 12.98 9.69 -17.40
N PHE A 374 12.11 8.95 -16.68
CA PHE A 374 11.41 9.50 -15.51
C PHE A 374 12.38 10.00 -14.44
N ARG A 375 13.42 9.21 -14.12
CA ARG A 375 14.47 9.62 -13.18
C ARG A 375 15.13 10.93 -13.62
N SER A 376 15.51 11.06 -14.89
CA SER A 376 16.12 12.28 -15.43
C SER A 376 15.20 13.50 -15.29
N ALA A 377 13.92 13.37 -15.63
CA ALA A 377 12.93 14.44 -15.48
C ALA A 377 12.72 14.82 -14.00
N ILE A 378 12.67 13.84 -13.09
CA ILE A 378 12.56 14.08 -11.65
C ILE A 378 13.79 14.85 -11.13
N GLN A 379 15.01 14.51 -11.60
CA GLN A 379 16.24 15.23 -11.23
C GLN A 379 16.25 16.68 -11.71
N LYS A 380 15.57 16.98 -12.82
CA LYS A 380 15.32 18.35 -13.30
C LYS A 380 14.24 19.10 -12.49
N GLY A 381 13.61 18.44 -11.52
CA GLY A 381 12.59 19.00 -10.63
C GLY A 381 11.15 18.69 -11.04
N TYR A 382 10.92 17.84 -12.05
CA TYR A 382 9.58 17.48 -12.52
C TYR A 382 9.07 16.18 -11.91
N SER A 383 8.77 16.18 -10.60
CA SER A 383 8.27 14.97 -9.93
C SER A 383 6.87 14.55 -10.38
N GLY A 384 6.11 15.45 -11.02
CA GLY A 384 4.77 15.16 -11.53
C GLY A 384 4.74 14.20 -12.73
N ILE A 385 5.88 13.92 -13.37
CA ILE A 385 5.95 12.94 -14.47
C ILE A 385 5.74 11.50 -14.00
N LYS A 386 5.85 11.24 -12.69
CA LYS A 386 5.77 9.89 -12.13
C LYS A 386 4.45 9.23 -12.54
N PRO A 387 4.51 8.04 -13.18
CA PRO A 387 3.31 7.30 -13.47
C PRO A 387 2.67 6.81 -12.17
N GLY A 388 1.38 6.50 -12.22
CA GLY A 388 0.64 6.03 -11.06
C GLY A 388 -0.82 5.79 -11.38
N TRP A 389 -1.55 5.35 -10.37
CA TRP A 389 -2.94 4.96 -10.46
C TRP A 389 -3.73 5.56 -9.30
N THR A 390 -5.04 5.30 -9.28
CA THR A 390 -5.87 5.57 -8.11
C THR A 390 -6.10 4.27 -7.37
N ARG A 391 -6.03 4.32 -6.04
CA ARG A 391 -6.31 3.19 -5.17
C ARG A 391 -7.36 3.56 -4.13
N ILE A 392 -8.32 2.67 -3.97
CA ILE A 392 -9.30 2.67 -2.88
C ILE A 392 -9.26 1.34 -2.13
N SER A 393 -9.84 1.34 -0.93
CA SER A 393 -9.97 0.15 -0.10
C SER A 393 -11.34 0.19 0.57
N PHE A 394 -12.02 -0.96 0.62
CA PHE A 394 -13.31 -1.11 1.28
C PHE A 394 -13.07 -1.87 2.59
N PRO A 395 -13.02 -1.18 3.75
CA PRO A 395 -12.87 -1.88 5.01
C PRO A 395 -14.14 -2.67 5.34
N TYR A 396 -14.00 -3.87 5.92
CA TYR A 396 -15.10 -4.72 6.40
C TYR A 396 -16.13 -4.06 7.34
N TYR A 397 -15.85 -2.88 7.91
CA TYR A 397 -16.78 -2.14 8.77
C TYR A 397 -17.49 -0.99 8.04
N MET A 398 -17.36 -0.91 6.71
CA MET A 398 -18.09 0.01 5.85
C MET A 398 -19.57 -0.38 5.76
N SER A 399 -20.46 0.59 5.50
CA SER A 399 -21.87 0.28 5.19
C SER A 399 -22.07 -0.05 3.72
N SER A 400 -23.08 -0.86 3.38
CA SER A 400 -23.44 -1.13 1.98
C SER A 400 -23.79 0.14 1.20
N GLU A 401 -24.39 1.14 1.87
CA GLU A 401 -24.72 2.42 1.25
C GLU A 401 -23.47 3.24 0.88
N GLU A 402 -22.44 3.23 1.73
CA GLU A 402 -21.14 3.85 1.43
C GLU A 402 -20.44 3.14 0.29
N PHE A 403 -20.48 1.80 0.27
CA PHE A 403 -19.89 0.97 -0.77
C PHE A 403 -20.50 1.30 -2.14
N GLU A 404 -21.83 1.28 -2.27
CA GLU A 404 -22.53 1.61 -3.52
C GLU A 404 -22.25 3.05 -3.96
N PHE A 405 -22.27 4.00 -3.03
CA PHE A 405 -21.97 5.40 -3.34
C PHE A 405 -20.55 5.58 -3.91
N ILE A 406 -19.56 4.84 -3.39
CA ILE A 406 -18.20 4.89 -3.93
C ILE A 406 -18.15 4.33 -5.35
N LEU A 407 -18.85 3.22 -5.64
CA LEU A 407 -18.90 2.66 -6.99
C LEU A 407 -19.59 3.60 -7.98
N ASP A 408 -20.72 4.21 -7.61
CA ASP A 408 -21.40 5.22 -8.41
C ASP A 408 -20.50 6.43 -8.71
N ALA A 409 -19.72 6.88 -7.72
CA ALA A 409 -18.75 7.97 -7.89
C ALA A 409 -17.61 7.60 -8.84
N LEU A 410 -17.12 6.35 -8.82
CA LEU A 410 -16.13 5.85 -9.76
C LEU A 410 -16.66 5.81 -11.19
N GLU A 411 -17.87 5.28 -11.38
CA GLU A 411 -18.54 5.24 -12.69
C GLU A 411 -18.79 6.65 -13.24
N PHE A 412 -19.18 7.59 -12.37
CA PHE A 412 -19.29 9.00 -12.71
C PHE A 412 -17.95 9.54 -13.22
N ILE A 413 -16.83 9.30 -12.52
CA ILE A 413 -15.52 9.80 -12.94
C ILE A 413 -15.06 9.11 -14.24
N ALA A 414 -15.35 7.81 -14.41
CA ALA A 414 -15.07 7.09 -15.64
C ALA A 414 -15.84 7.63 -16.85
N THR A 415 -17.01 8.22 -16.62
CA THR A 415 -17.85 8.80 -17.67
C THR A 415 -17.50 10.27 -17.93
N TYR A 416 -17.34 11.07 -16.87
CA TYR A 416 -17.30 12.54 -16.95
C TYR A 416 -15.98 13.16 -16.48
N GLY A 417 -15.09 12.40 -15.84
CA GLY A 417 -13.91 12.93 -15.14
C GLY A 417 -13.01 13.82 -16.00
N GLN A 418 -12.85 13.49 -17.30
CA GLN A 418 -12.03 14.30 -18.20
C GLN A 418 -12.55 15.73 -18.38
N ARG A 419 -13.87 15.95 -18.28
CA ARG A 419 -14.49 17.27 -18.46
C ARG A 419 -14.07 18.27 -17.38
N PHE A 420 -13.63 17.76 -16.23
CA PHE A 420 -13.19 18.57 -15.10
C PHE A 420 -11.74 19.06 -15.25
N LEU A 421 -10.94 18.52 -16.18
CA LEU A 421 -9.53 18.90 -16.36
C LEU A 421 -9.31 20.42 -16.45
N PRO A 422 -10.10 21.21 -17.23
CA PRO A 422 -9.93 22.66 -17.32
C PRO A 422 -10.05 23.40 -15.98
N LEU A 423 -10.79 22.83 -15.02
CA LEU A 423 -11.08 23.45 -13.72
C LEU A 423 -9.93 23.30 -12.71
N TYR A 424 -8.97 22.41 -12.95
CA TYR A 424 -7.91 22.11 -11.98
C TYR A 424 -6.53 22.44 -12.51
N HIS A 425 -5.66 23.10 -11.77
CA HIS A 425 -4.25 23.27 -12.12
C HIS A 425 -3.42 22.03 -11.77
N PHE A 426 -2.57 21.58 -12.70
CA PHE A 426 -1.57 20.53 -12.45
C PHE A 426 -0.20 21.16 -12.24
N ASN A 427 0.45 20.82 -11.14
CA ASN A 427 1.80 21.26 -10.83
C ASN A 427 2.82 20.19 -11.25
N TRP A 428 3.54 20.43 -12.35
CA TRP A 428 4.56 19.52 -12.89
C TRP A 428 5.71 19.22 -11.93
N LYS A 429 6.01 20.12 -10.99
CA LYS A 429 7.11 19.92 -10.03
C LYS A 429 6.75 18.94 -8.93
N THR A 430 5.48 18.94 -8.48
CA THR A 430 5.01 18.15 -7.34
C THR A 430 4.10 16.98 -7.72
N GLY A 431 3.47 17.03 -8.90
CA GLY A 431 2.41 16.11 -9.30
C GLY A 431 1.04 16.39 -8.67
N SER A 432 0.90 17.51 -7.96
CA SER A 432 -0.36 17.83 -7.27
C SER A 432 -1.38 18.53 -8.17
N TRP A 433 -2.66 18.28 -7.89
CA TRP A 433 -3.80 18.90 -8.56
C TRP A 433 -4.53 19.82 -7.59
N SER A 434 -4.80 21.06 -8.01
CA SER A 434 -5.52 22.05 -7.20
C SER A 434 -6.63 22.72 -8.00
N PHE A 435 -7.77 22.95 -7.37
CA PHE A 435 -8.89 23.60 -8.04
C PHE A 435 -8.55 25.07 -8.36
N ARG A 436 -8.85 25.52 -9.58
CA ARG A 436 -8.60 26.89 -10.03
C ARG A 436 -9.66 27.83 -9.48
N LYS A 437 -9.35 28.54 -8.39
CA LYS A 437 -10.27 29.56 -7.82
C LYS A 437 -10.70 30.64 -8.84
N LYS A 438 -9.90 30.93 -9.87
CA LYS A 438 -10.27 31.85 -10.96
C LYS A 438 -11.36 31.27 -11.87
N ALA A 439 -11.44 29.95 -12.04
CA ALA A 439 -12.49 29.30 -12.82
C ALA A 439 -13.89 29.62 -12.29
N LEU A 440 -14.03 29.87 -10.98
CA LEU A 440 -15.27 30.35 -10.34
C LEU A 440 -15.63 31.78 -10.74
N LYS A 441 -14.65 32.66 -11.00
CA LYS A 441 -14.89 34.07 -11.33
C LYS A 441 -15.36 34.26 -12.77
N ASP A 442 -14.93 33.36 -13.65
CA ASP A 442 -15.22 33.43 -15.09
C ASP A 442 -16.48 32.63 -15.47
N THR A 443 -17.15 31.98 -14.51
CA THR A 443 -18.39 31.22 -14.73
C THR A 443 -19.64 32.03 -14.41
N SER A 444 -20.71 31.80 -15.17
CA SER A 444 -22.03 32.41 -14.94
C SER A 444 -22.59 32.11 -13.53
N THR A 445 -23.40 33.03 -13.01
CA THR A 445 -23.98 32.99 -11.65
C THR A 445 -24.62 31.66 -11.22
N PRO A 446 -25.40 30.94 -12.07
CA PRO A 446 -25.99 29.65 -11.69
C PRO A 446 -24.94 28.53 -11.55
N THR A 447 -23.86 28.60 -12.32
CA THR A 447 -22.78 27.62 -12.31
C THR A 447 -21.90 27.82 -11.07
N LEU A 448 -21.68 29.07 -10.66
CA LEU A 448 -20.94 29.43 -9.46
C LEU A 448 -21.60 28.88 -8.18
N SER A 449 -22.92 28.92 -8.06
CA SER A 449 -23.62 28.33 -6.90
C SER A 449 -23.45 26.81 -6.81
N LEU A 450 -23.36 26.12 -7.94
CA LEU A 450 -23.15 24.67 -7.98
C LEU A 450 -21.75 24.28 -7.54
N PHE A 451 -20.73 25.03 -7.98
CA PHE A 451 -19.36 24.80 -7.52
C PHE A 451 -19.21 25.04 -6.01
N LYS A 452 -19.92 26.01 -5.44
CA LYS A 452 -19.93 26.24 -3.99
C LYS A 452 -20.63 25.11 -3.21
N ALA A 453 -21.55 24.38 -3.84
CA ALA A 453 -22.26 23.25 -3.23
C ALA A 453 -21.43 21.95 -3.22
N MET A 454 -20.26 21.92 -3.86
CA MET A 454 -19.37 20.76 -3.79
C MET A 454 -18.85 20.55 -2.35
N PRO A 455 -18.70 19.29 -1.89
CA PRO A 455 -18.24 18.96 -0.54
C PRO A 455 -16.98 19.69 -0.08
N ALA A 456 -15.99 19.84 -0.97
CA ALA A 456 -14.74 20.51 -0.65
C ALA A 456 -14.86 22.03 -0.41
N PHE A 457 -15.96 22.66 -0.84
CA PHE A 457 -16.18 24.10 -0.67
C PHE A 457 -17.26 24.42 0.37
N SER A 458 -18.19 23.50 0.64
CA SER A 458 -19.20 23.66 1.69
C SER A 458 -18.63 23.56 3.11
N SER A 459 -17.51 22.84 3.30
CA SER A 459 -16.84 22.71 4.60
C SER A 459 -16.08 23.96 5.06
N ILE A 460 -15.93 24.97 4.19
CA ILE A 460 -15.22 26.22 4.50
C ILE A 460 -16.17 27.23 5.19
N SER A 461 -17.48 27.10 5.03
CA SER A 461 -18.47 28.01 5.64
C SER A 461 -19.01 27.58 7.00
N ASP A 462 -18.82 26.32 7.39
CA ASP A 462 -19.39 25.79 8.64
C ASP A 462 -18.27 25.31 9.59
N GLY A 463 -17.79 26.24 10.42
CA GLY A 463 -16.88 25.97 11.53
C GLY A 463 -17.57 25.35 12.75
N SER A 464 -18.70 24.66 12.57
CA SER A 464 -19.51 24.10 13.65
C SER A 464 -19.25 22.59 13.81
N ARG A 465 -18.53 22.26 14.88
CA ARG A 465 -18.48 21.00 15.64
C ARG A 465 -18.86 19.71 14.89
N LEU A 466 -17.86 18.87 14.64
CA LEU A 466 -18.01 17.41 14.46
C LEU A 466 -18.70 16.79 15.69
N HIS A 467 -20.03 16.83 15.70
CA HIS A 467 -20.84 15.93 16.50
C HIS A 467 -21.08 14.67 15.67
N THR A 468 -20.47 13.57 16.08
CA THR A 468 -20.73 12.22 15.61
C THR A 468 -22.10 11.76 16.10
N HIS A 469 -23.17 12.26 15.50
CA HIS A 469 -24.39 11.48 15.39
C HIS A 469 -24.36 10.84 14.01
N ALA A 470 -24.34 9.51 13.96
CA ALA A 470 -24.68 8.79 12.75
C ALA A 470 -26.07 9.28 12.36
N GLY A 471 -26.16 10.08 11.28
CA GLY A 471 -27.44 10.52 10.73
C GLY A 471 -28.28 9.28 10.44
N ASN A 472 -29.61 9.44 10.47
CA ASN A 472 -30.47 8.32 10.10
C ASN A 472 -30.09 7.84 8.68
N LYS A 473 -30.22 6.55 8.40
CA LYS A 473 -29.83 5.93 7.12
C LYS A 473 -30.36 6.72 5.91
N ASP A 474 -31.59 7.21 5.99
CA ASP A 474 -32.23 8.03 4.96
C ASP A 474 -31.51 9.37 4.70
N GLU A 475 -30.97 10.01 5.74
CA GLU A 475 -30.21 11.26 5.62
C GLU A 475 -28.88 11.03 4.89
N ILE A 476 -28.21 9.91 5.18
CA ILE A 476 -26.96 9.52 4.53
C ILE A 476 -27.20 9.29 3.03
N ILE A 477 -28.22 8.50 2.68
CA ILE A 477 -28.60 8.21 1.30
C ILE A 477 -28.96 9.51 0.56
N SER A 478 -29.77 10.37 1.18
CA SER A 478 -30.15 11.68 0.61
C SER A 478 -28.93 12.57 0.34
N ARG A 479 -27.95 12.58 1.25
CA ARG A 479 -26.69 13.31 1.08
C ARG A 479 -25.87 12.77 -0.11
N TYR A 480 -25.72 11.45 -0.23
CA TYR A 480 -25.02 10.84 -1.36
C TYR A 480 -25.68 11.12 -2.70
N ALA A 481 -27.01 11.02 -2.75
CA ALA A 481 -27.80 11.39 -3.93
C ALA A 481 -27.60 12.86 -4.32
N SER A 482 -27.53 13.76 -3.33
CA SER A 482 -27.26 15.20 -3.56
C SER A 482 -25.88 15.46 -4.16
N TYR A 483 -24.83 14.75 -3.71
CA TYR A 483 -23.49 14.85 -4.28
C TYR A 483 -23.47 14.39 -5.74
N LEU A 484 -24.07 13.25 -6.05
CA LEU A 484 -24.20 12.75 -7.43
C LEU A 484 -25.01 13.71 -8.32
N ALA A 485 -26.13 14.23 -7.84
CA ALA A 485 -26.96 15.18 -8.59
C ALA A 485 -26.19 16.47 -8.91
N THR A 486 -25.45 17.00 -7.93
CA THR A 486 -24.61 18.19 -8.11
C THR A 486 -23.50 17.94 -9.12
N ALA A 487 -22.79 16.81 -9.00
CA ALA A 487 -21.71 16.44 -9.90
C ALA A 487 -22.21 16.28 -11.35
N ASN A 488 -23.35 15.61 -11.56
CA ASN A 488 -23.99 15.46 -12.87
C ASN A 488 -24.37 16.80 -13.50
N LYS A 489 -24.96 17.71 -12.71
CA LYS A 489 -25.32 19.04 -13.20
C LYS A 489 -24.09 19.82 -13.63
N ILE A 490 -23.00 19.75 -12.88
CA ILE A 490 -21.74 20.40 -13.26
C ILE A 490 -21.17 19.76 -14.53
N ALA A 491 -21.11 18.43 -14.62
CA ALA A 491 -20.61 17.72 -15.80
C ALA A 491 -21.41 18.02 -17.08
N SER A 492 -22.71 18.29 -16.99
CA SER A 492 -23.55 18.69 -18.13
C SER A 492 -23.23 20.08 -18.69
N LEU A 493 -22.60 20.95 -17.89
CA LEU A 493 -22.22 22.31 -18.27
C LEU A 493 -20.80 22.40 -18.83
N LEU A 494 -20.02 21.32 -18.73
CA LEU A 494 -18.63 21.28 -19.15
C LEU A 494 -18.50 20.65 -20.54
N GLU A 495 -17.51 21.13 -21.31
CA GLU A 495 -17.17 20.56 -22.60
C GLU A 495 -16.81 19.07 -22.48
N LYS A 496 -17.36 18.25 -23.38
CA LYS A 496 -17.18 16.79 -23.34
C LYS A 496 -15.72 16.37 -23.58
N PHE A 497 -15.03 17.05 -24.49
CA PHE A 497 -13.68 16.74 -24.94
C PHE A 497 -12.78 17.97 -24.83
N PRO A 498 -12.34 18.32 -23.61
CA PRO A 498 -11.50 19.49 -23.43
C PRO A 498 -10.12 19.31 -24.11
N PRO A 499 -9.53 20.41 -24.64
CA PRO A 499 -8.25 20.36 -25.32
C PRO A 499 -7.11 20.00 -24.35
N HIS A 500 -6.04 19.41 -24.89
CA HIS A 500 -4.82 19.13 -24.13
C HIS A 500 -4.19 20.41 -23.59
N ARG A 501 -3.61 20.34 -22.39
CA ARG A 501 -2.83 21.45 -21.87
C ARG A 501 -1.47 21.58 -22.52
N ARG A 502 -0.94 22.80 -22.48
CA ARG A 502 0.45 23.07 -22.78
C ARG A 502 1.35 22.34 -21.78
N ILE A 503 2.21 21.52 -22.33
CA ILE A 503 3.29 20.82 -21.64
C ILE A 503 4.50 21.76 -21.62
N PRO A 504 5.23 21.89 -20.50
CA PRO A 504 6.49 22.63 -20.47
C PRO A 504 7.45 22.15 -21.57
N GLU A 505 8.12 23.07 -22.26
CA GLU A 505 8.99 22.77 -23.42
C GLU A 505 10.16 21.82 -23.09
N ASP A 506 10.54 21.76 -21.81
CA ASP A 506 11.63 20.94 -21.29
C ASP A 506 11.22 19.53 -20.84
N ILE A 507 9.93 19.20 -20.98
CA ILE A 507 9.40 17.85 -20.74
C ILE A 507 9.13 17.18 -22.09
N ASP A 508 9.78 16.03 -22.32
CA ASP A 508 9.47 15.19 -23.46
C ASP A 508 8.02 14.68 -23.39
N VAL A 509 7.23 15.02 -24.41
CA VAL A 509 5.82 14.69 -24.53
C VAL A 509 5.58 13.17 -24.53
N ASN A 510 6.55 12.40 -25.02
CA ASN A 510 6.46 10.94 -25.07
C ASN A 510 6.56 10.30 -23.68
N LEU A 511 7.13 11.01 -22.69
CA LEU A 511 7.19 10.54 -21.30
C LEU A 511 5.87 10.73 -20.56
N ILE A 512 4.93 11.50 -21.10
CA ILE A 512 3.66 11.76 -20.42
C ILE A 512 2.71 10.59 -20.66
N THR A 513 2.56 9.74 -19.66
CA THR A 513 1.73 8.53 -19.69
C THR A 513 0.26 8.78 -19.33
N PHE A 514 -0.14 10.03 -19.12
CA PHE A 514 -1.48 10.41 -18.67
C PHE A 514 -1.99 11.69 -19.35
N ARG A 515 -3.28 11.99 -19.21
CA ARG A 515 -3.90 13.20 -19.75
C ARG A 515 -3.81 14.36 -18.75
N VAL A 516 -3.49 15.56 -19.26
CA VAL A 516 -3.28 16.81 -18.49
C VAL A 516 -4.03 17.98 -19.08
#